data_AF-A0A951RGE0-F1
#
_entry.id   AF-A0A951RGE0-F1
#
_cell.length_a   1.000
_cell.length_b   1.000
_cell.length_c   1.000
_cell.angle_alpha   90.00
_cell.angle_beta   90.00
_cell.angle_gamma   90.00
#
_symmetry.space_group_name_H-M   'P 1'
#
loop_
_entity.id
_entity.type
_entity.pdbx_description
1 polymer ?
#
loop_
_entity_poly.entity_id
_entity_poly.type
_entity_poly.pdbx_seq_one_letter_code
_entity_poly.pdbx_strand_id
1 'polypeptide(L)' 'MPSISSMLPFPQIGSLFDENLVPVNPRIEPSASRFIDEFIWYIKAFKNQRAEGVPY' A
#
# COMPACT_ATOMS: atom_id res chain seq x y z
N MET A 1 10.74 -0.61 -10.95
CA MET A 1 10.82 -0.25 -9.53
C MET A 1 10.93 -1.56 -8.76
N PRO A 2 11.90 -1.72 -7.85
CA PRO A 2 11.90 -2.88 -6.96
C PRO A 2 10.59 -2.91 -6.16
N SER A 3 10.19 -4.10 -5.72
CA SER A 3 9.07 -4.25 -4.79
C SER A 3 9.33 -3.47 -3.51
N ILE A 4 8.30 -2.81 -2.96
CA ILE A 4 8.37 -2.24 -1.62
C ILE A 4 8.38 -3.38 -0.58
N SER A 5 9.01 -3.13 0.57
CA SER A 5 9.20 -4.15 1.61
C SER A 5 7.90 -4.53 2.32
N SER A 6 6.87 -3.68 2.28
CA SER A 6 5.59 -3.93 2.94
C SER A 6 4.59 -4.68 2.06
N MET A 7 3.64 -5.34 2.73
CA MET A 7 2.53 -6.06 2.13
C MET A 7 1.24 -5.71 2.87
N LEU A 8 0.11 -5.77 2.16
CA LEU A 8 -1.22 -5.59 2.73
C LEU A 8 -2.06 -6.87 2.52
N PRO A 9 -1.90 -7.89 3.38
CA PRO A 9 -2.63 -9.13 3.25
C PRO A 9 -4.09 -8.99 3.76
N PHE A 10 -5.02 -9.61 3.04
CA PHE A 10 -6.43 -9.70 3.41
C PHE A 10 -6.85 -11.17 3.59
N PRO A 11 -6.49 -11.81 4.72
CA PRO A 11 -6.90 -13.19 4.99
C PRO A 11 -8.42 -13.27 5.15
N GLN A 12 -9.02 -14.38 4.74
CA GLN A 12 -10.48 -14.61 4.83
C GLN A 12 -11.30 -13.50 4.16
N ILE A 13 -10.92 -13.12 2.93
CA ILE A 13 -11.50 -11.99 2.19
C ILE A 13 -13.04 -11.97 2.18
N GLY A 14 -13.69 -13.13 2.12
CA GLY A 14 -15.15 -13.24 2.11
C GLY A 14 -15.86 -12.76 3.38
N SER A 15 -15.16 -12.65 4.51
CA SER A 15 -15.72 -12.15 5.77
C SER A 15 -15.26 -10.72 6.11
N LEU A 16 -14.48 -10.09 5.23
CA LEU A 16 -13.89 -8.77 5.47
C LEU A 16 -14.80 -7.62 5.03
N PHE A 17 -15.79 -7.90 4.20
CA PHE A 17 -16.70 -6.93 3.60
C PHE A 17 -18.15 -7.37 3.77
N ASP A 18 -19.06 -6.41 3.87
CA ASP A 18 -20.49 -6.66 3.81
C ASP A 18 -20.98 -6.85 2.36
N GLU A 19 -22.29 -7.04 2.20
CA GLU A 19 -22.94 -7.21 0.89
C GLU A 19 -22.79 -5.99 -0.03
N ASN A 20 -22.49 -4.81 0.52
CA ASN A 20 -22.26 -3.57 -0.20
C ASN A 20 -20.77 -3.30 -0.47
N LEU A 21 -19.90 -4.27 -0.20
CA LEU A 21 -18.44 -4.17 -0.31
C LEU A 21 -17.83 -3.13 0.65
N VAL A 22 -18.50 -2.86 1.78
CA VAL A 22 -17.98 -1.99 2.84
C VAL A 22 -17.14 -2.82 3.81
N PRO A 23 -15.91 -2.39 4.16
CA PRO A 23 -15.10 -3.05 5.17
C PRO A 23 -15.83 -3.15 6.51
N VAL A 24 -16.03 -4.37 7.03
CA VAL A 24 -16.59 -4.59 8.37
C VAL A 24 -15.51 -4.79 9.43
N ASN A 25 -14.29 -5.13 9.01
CA ASN A 25 -13.16 -5.27 9.92
C ASN A 25 -12.50 -3.90 10.16
N PRO A 26 -12.47 -3.40 11.41
CA PRO A 26 -11.95 -2.06 11.72
C PRO A 26 -10.44 -1.90 11.48
N ARG A 27 -9.71 -2.99 11.21
CA ARG A 27 -8.28 -2.95 10.87
C ARG A 27 -8.01 -2.66 9.39
N ILE A 28 -9.01 -2.81 8.51
CA ILE A 28 -8.81 -2.62 7.06
C ILE A 28 -8.38 -1.19 6.75
N GLU A 29 -9.16 -0.22 7.23
CA GLU A 29 -8.91 1.20 6.93
C GLU A 29 -7.53 1.68 7.42
N PRO A 30 -7.12 1.43 8.69
CA PRO A 30 -5.80 1.86 9.16
C PRO A 30 -4.64 1.12 8.47
N SER A 31 -4.79 -0.18 8.19
CA SER A 31 -3.76 -0.95 7.50
C SER A 31 -3.60 -0.52 6.04
N ALA A 32 -4.70 -0.27 5.34
CA ALA A 32 -4.68 0.23 3.97
C ALA A 32 -4.07 1.64 3.90
N SER A 33 -4.51 2.54 4.78
CA SER A 33 -3.98 3.91 4.88
C SER A 33 -2.46 3.90 5.06
N ARG A 34 -1.95 3.14 6.03
CA ARG A 34 -0.50 3.02 6.28
C ARG A 34 0.26 2.48 5.06
N PHE A 35 -0.27 1.46 4.39
CA PHE A 35 0.37 0.87 3.21
C PHE A 35 0.44 1.89 2.06
N ILE A 36 -0.64 2.62 1.82
CA ILE A 36 -0.70 3.64 0.77
C ILE A 36 0.22 4.83 1.08
N ASP A 37 0.30 5.26 2.34
CA ASP A 37 1.24 6.31 2.77
C ASP A 37 2.70 5.91 2.51
N GLU A 38 3.07 4.68 2.86
CA GLU A 38 4.41 4.14 2.59
C GLU A 38 4.67 4.04 1.08
N PHE A 39 3.70 3.53 0.30
CA PHE A 39 3.82 3.44 -1.15
C PHE A 39 4.05 4.83 -1.79
N ILE A 40 3.27 5.83 -1.39
CA ILE A 40 3.42 7.22 -1.86
C ILE A 40 4.80 7.77 -1.50
N TRP A 41 5.28 7.51 -0.28
CA TRP A 41 6.61 7.91 0.14
C TRP A 41 7.69 7.31 -0.75
N TYR A 42 7.65 6.01 -1.02
CA TYR A 42 8.61 5.33 -1.91
C TYR A 42 8.57 5.87 -3.34
N ILE A 43 7.38 6.13 -3.90
CA ILE A 43 7.25 6.69 -5.24
C ILE A 43 7.88 8.09 -5.32
N LYS A 44 7.67 8.93 -4.30
CA LYS A 44 8.29 10.26 -4.23
C LYS A 44 9.81 10.16 -4.16
N ALA A 45 10.34 9.29 -3.28
CA ALA A 45 11.78 9.05 -3.17
C ALA A 45 12.38 8.55 -4.49
N PHE A 46 11.73 7.57 -5.14
CA PHE A 46 12.17 7.01 -6.41
C PHE A 46 12.17 8.05 -7.53
N LYS A 47 11.12 8.88 -7.61
CA LYS A 47 11.04 9.98 -8.57
C LYS A 47 12.16 11.00 -8.36
N ASN A 48 12.40 11.41 -7.13
CA ASN A 48 13.42 12.40 -6.79
C ASN A 48 14.82 11.87 -7.13
N GLN A 49 15.13 10.64 -6.73
CA GLN A 49 16.45 10.05 -7.02
C GLN A 49 16.68 9.90 -8.53
N ARG A 50 15.65 9.53 -9.30
CA ARG A 50 15.76 9.45 -10.76
C ARG A 50 16.02 10.80 -11.44
N ALA A 51 15.58 11.90 -10.83
CA ALA A 51 15.87 13.23 -11.35
C ALA A 51 17.36 13.58 -11.25
N GLU A 52 18.10 12.94 -10.34
CA GLU A 52 19.56 13.07 -10.20
C GLU A 52 20.34 12.15 -11.15
N GLY A 53 19.65 11.28 -11.89
CA GLY A 53 20.23 10.25 -12.74
C GLY A 53 20.04 8.84 -12.19
N VAL A 54 20.28 7.85 -13.04
CA VAL A 54 20.31 6.44 -12.65
C VAL A 54 21.76 5.95 -12.63
N PRO A 55 22.15 5.09 -11.69
CA PRO A 55 23.52 4.62 -11.56
C PRO A 55 23.97 3.65 -12.67
N TYR A 56 23.13 3.41 -13.68
CA TYR A 56 23.38 2.56 -14.85
C TYR A 56 22.84 3.20 -16.12
#